data_AF-A0A934SA75-F1
#
_entry.id   AF-A0A934SA75-F1
#
_cell.length_a   1.000
_cell.length_b   1.000
_cell.length_c   1.000
_cell.angle_alpha   90.00
_cell.angle_beta   90.00
_cell.angle_gamma   90.00
#
_symmetry.space_group_name_H-M   'P 1'
#
loop_
_entity.id
_entity.type
_entity.pdbx_description
1 polymer ?
#
loop_
_entity_poly.entity_id
_entity_poly.type
_entity_poly.pdbx_seq_one_letter_code
_entity_poly.pdbx_strand_id
1 'polypeptide(L)'
;MIVVAELSQTAAGSFEGTWKTLTVTQPLRIVPSKPSGGTRLPDFRVYVGGFEAGAGWHRVSGSGRPYIRIQIDDPLIPRPIYMNLLKSVGKMTGLPIYQLLWKREIPADTSGSSGSSEIRDTRSIGALVKLHVRPG
;
A
#
# COMPACT_ATOMS: atom_id res chain seq x y z
N MET A 1 5.38 9.16 -5.14
CA MET A 1 5.73 7.75 -5.43
C MET A 1 7.18 7.72 -5.91
N ILE A 2 7.89 6.61 -5.73
CA ILE A 2 9.30 6.48 -6.10
C ILE A 2 9.49 5.15 -6.86
N VAL A 3 10.32 5.15 -7.89
CA VAL A 3 10.74 3.93 -8.58
C VAL A 3 11.93 3.35 -7.80
N VAL A 4 11.77 2.12 -7.29
CA VAL A 4 12.79 1.43 -6.49
C VAL A 4 13.56 0.37 -7.29
N ALA A 5 13.04 0.01 -8.47
CA ALA A 5 13.73 -0.84 -9.44
C ALA A 5 13.17 -0.60 -10.84
N GLU A 6 14.04 -0.68 -11.84
CA GLU A 6 13.65 -0.93 -13.23
C GLU A 6 14.02 -2.36 -13.57
N LEU A 7 13.07 -3.10 -14.15
CA LEU A 7 13.17 -4.52 -14.44
C LEU A 7 12.98 -4.76 -15.94
N SER A 8 13.64 -5.81 -16.41
CA SER A 8 13.42 -6.40 -17.72
C SER A 8 12.63 -7.70 -17.56
N GLN A 9 11.72 -7.97 -18.50
CA GLN A 9 11.00 -9.24 -18.53
C GLN A 9 11.78 -10.25 -19.37
N THR A 10 11.92 -11.44 -18.85
CA THR A 10 12.55 -12.59 -19.52
C THR A 10 11.54 -13.31 -20.41
N ALA A 11 12.03 -14.13 -21.35
CA ALA A 11 11.17 -14.97 -22.19
C ALA A 11 10.31 -15.97 -21.37
N ALA A 12 10.77 -16.34 -20.16
CA ALA A 12 10.06 -17.23 -19.25
C ALA A 12 8.96 -16.52 -18.42
N GLY A 13 8.74 -15.21 -18.62
CA GLY A 13 7.74 -14.42 -17.89
C GLY A 13 8.21 -13.90 -16.53
N SER A 14 9.43 -14.22 -16.09
CA SER A 14 10.06 -13.63 -14.90
C SER A 14 10.50 -12.19 -15.16
N PHE A 15 10.61 -11.39 -14.11
CA PHE A 15 11.17 -10.04 -14.15
C PHE A 15 12.46 -9.97 -13.35
N GLU A 16 13.48 -9.32 -13.90
CA GLU A 16 14.81 -9.25 -13.28
C GLU A 16 15.35 -7.82 -13.33
N GLY A 17 16.08 -7.45 -12.28
CA GLY A 17 16.74 -6.15 -12.18
C GLY A 17 17.40 -5.97 -10.82
N THR A 18 17.52 -4.73 -10.37
CA THR A 18 18.19 -4.40 -9.12
C THR A 18 17.26 -3.61 -8.20
N TRP A 19 17.05 -4.13 -6.99
CA TRP A 19 16.42 -3.41 -5.90
C TRP A 19 17.36 -2.34 -5.37
N LYS A 20 16.88 -1.09 -5.27
CA LYS A 20 17.66 0.03 -4.75
C LYS A 20 16.87 0.82 -3.72
N THR A 21 17.47 0.96 -2.54
CA THR A 21 17.09 1.95 -1.53
C THR A 21 18.33 2.79 -1.17
N LEU A 22 18.20 3.71 -0.22
CA LEU A 22 19.32 4.55 0.22
C LEU A 22 20.50 3.75 0.78
N THR A 23 20.24 2.57 1.34
CA THR A 23 21.25 1.76 2.06
C THR A 23 21.40 0.34 1.53
N VAL A 24 20.47 -0.15 0.71
CA VAL A 24 20.47 -1.53 0.21
C VAL A 24 20.42 -1.53 -1.32
N THR A 25 21.36 -2.24 -1.93
CA THR A 25 21.37 -2.54 -3.37
C THR A 25 21.51 -4.05 -3.53
N GLN A 26 20.48 -4.71 -4.06
CA GLN A 26 20.48 -6.18 -4.19
C GLN A 26 19.82 -6.64 -5.50
N PRO A 27 20.21 -7.80 -6.06
CA PRO A 27 19.49 -8.40 -7.17
C PRO A 27 18.02 -8.66 -6.82
N LEU A 28 17.11 -8.30 -7.72
CA LEU A 28 15.67 -8.53 -7.59
C LEU A 28 15.21 -9.46 -8.71
N ARG A 29 14.51 -10.52 -8.34
CA ARG A 29 13.84 -11.43 -9.29
C ARG A 29 12.40 -11.67 -8.89
N ILE A 30 11.49 -11.58 -9.84
CA ILE A 30 10.07 -11.86 -9.67
C ILE A 30 9.74 -13.02 -10.60
N VAL A 31 9.43 -14.18 -10.05
CA VAL A 31 9.32 -15.44 -10.80
C VAL A 31 7.87 -15.91 -10.75
N PRO A 32 7.27 -16.33 -11.88
CA PRO A 32 5.94 -16.92 -11.88
C PRO A 32 5.87 -18.13 -10.92
N SER A 33 4.82 -18.19 -10.12
CA SER A 33 4.52 -19.37 -9.32
C SER A 33 4.03 -20.50 -10.22
N LYS A 34 4.19 -21.76 -9.79
CA LYS A 34 3.57 -22.89 -10.48
C LYS A 34 2.05 -22.71 -10.50
N PRO A 35 1.36 -22.99 -11.62
CA PRO A 35 -0.09 -22.96 -11.67
C PRO A 35 -0.66 -23.99 -10.70
N SER A 36 -1.63 -23.57 -9.90
CA SER A 36 -2.34 -24.43 -8.97
C SER A 36 -3.77 -23.93 -8.87
N GLY A 37 -4.75 -24.83 -8.99
CA GLY A 37 -6.18 -24.52 -9.09
C GLY A 37 -6.85 -23.96 -7.82
N GLY A 38 -6.15 -23.18 -6.99
CA GLY A 38 -6.65 -22.61 -5.75
C GLY A 38 -6.63 -21.07 -5.75
N THR A 39 -7.70 -20.46 -5.24
CA THR A 39 -8.00 -19.01 -5.30
C THR A 39 -7.06 -18.09 -4.48
N ARG A 40 -6.12 -18.62 -3.69
CA ARG A 40 -5.39 -17.82 -2.68
C ARG A 40 -3.86 -17.84 -2.83
N LEU A 41 -3.33 -18.45 -3.87
CA LEU A 41 -1.88 -18.54 -4.07
C LEU A 41 -1.37 -17.31 -4.84
N PRO A 42 -0.10 -16.93 -4.63
CA PRO A 42 0.48 -15.80 -5.34
C PRO A 42 0.82 -16.19 -6.78
N ASP A 43 0.57 -15.27 -7.72
CA ASP A 43 0.93 -15.44 -9.13
C ASP A 43 2.46 -15.39 -9.32
N PHE A 44 3.16 -14.68 -8.43
CA PHE A 44 4.61 -14.53 -8.45
C PHE A 44 5.22 -14.70 -7.06
N ARG A 45 6.44 -15.24 -7.03
CA ARG A 45 7.34 -15.18 -5.88
C ARG A 45 8.42 -14.14 -6.12
N VAL A 46 8.76 -13.40 -5.07
CA VAL A 46 9.70 -12.29 -5.14
C VAL A 46 10.95 -12.61 -4.35
N TYR A 47 12.10 -12.49 -4.99
CA TYR A 47 13.40 -12.78 -4.42
C TYR A 47 14.26 -11.51 -4.40
N VAL A 48 14.83 -11.20 -3.25
CA VAL A 48 15.79 -10.09 -3.07
C VAL A 48 17.08 -10.67 -2.49
N GLY A 49 18.21 -10.45 -3.16
CA GLY A 49 19.51 -10.95 -2.68
C GLY A 49 19.57 -12.48 -2.55
N GLY A 50 18.72 -13.21 -3.26
CA GLY A 50 18.65 -14.68 -3.22
C GLY A 50 17.62 -15.26 -2.24
N PHE A 51 17.04 -14.46 -1.34
CA PHE A 51 16.03 -14.89 -0.38
C PHE A 51 14.62 -14.58 -0.89
N GLU A 52 13.65 -15.45 -0.60
CA GLU A 52 12.23 -15.18 -0.88
C GLU A 52 11.74 -14.10 0.10
N ALA A 53 11.56 -12.89 -0.41
CA ALA A 53 11.22 -11.69 0.36
C ALA A 53 9.75 -11.31 0.24
N GLY A 54 8.98 -12.00 -0.61
CA GLY A 54 7.58 -11.70 -0.78
C GLY A 54 6.91 -12.34 -1.99
N ALA A 55 5.79 -11.76 -2.39
CA ALA A 55 4.87 -12.33 -3.36
C ALA A 55 4.20 -11.27 -4.23
N GLY A 56 3.67 -11.70 -5.38
CA GLY A 56 3.02 -10.84 -6.36
C GLY A 56 1.70 -11.41 -6.85
N TRP A 57 0.77 -10.52 -7.18
CA TRP A 57 -0.55 -10.85 -7.73
C TRP A 57 -0.89 -9.95 -8.91
N HIS A 58 -1.48 -10.54 -9.96
CA HIS A 58 -2.09 -9.80 -11.04
C HIS A 58 -3.29 -9.00 -10.53
N ARG A 59 -3.34 -7.73 -10.92
CA ARG A 59 -4.41 -6.80 -10.58
C ARG A 59 -4.76 -5.94 -11.78
N VAL A 60 -5.95 -5.37 -11.73
CA VAL A 60 -6.44 -4.40 -12.70
C VAL A 60 -6.75 -3.11 -11.94
N SER A 61 -6.29 -1.97 -12.45
CA SER A 61 -6.58 -0.67 -11.85
C SER A 61 -8.06 -0.29 -12.06
N GLY A 62 -8.55 0.72 -11.34
CA GLY A 62 -9.89 1.28 -11.61
C GLY A 62 -10.05 1.83 -13.03
N SER A 63 -8.95 2.14 -13.71
CA SER A 63 -8.90 2.55 -15.11
C SER A 63 -8.72 1.39 -16.11
N GLY A 64 -8.83 0.13 -15.66
CA GLY A 64 -8.71 -1.05 -16.52
C GLY A 64 -7.28 -1.44 -16.90
N ARG A 65 -6.24 -0.80 -16.34
CA ARG A 65 -4.84 -1.08 -16.69
C ARG A 65 -4.31 -2.25 -15.84
N PRO A 66 -3.75 -3.31 -16.46
CA PRO A 66 -3.17 -4.41 -15.72
C PRO A 66 -1.87 -3.99 -15.04
N TYR A 67 -1.64 -4.49 -13.83
CA TYR A 67 -0.41 -4.34 -13.07
C TYR A 67 -0.17 -5.56 -12.18
N ILE A 68 1.05 -5.70 -11.65
CA ILE A 68 1.34 -6.70 -10.63
C ILE A 68 1.50 -5.98 -9.30
N ARG A 69 0.66 -6.32 -8.31
CA ARG A 69 0.81 -5.84 -6.94
C ARG A 69 1.83 -6.73 -6.25
N ILE A 70 2.91 -6.13 -5.77
CA ILE A 70 3.98 -6.80 -5.04
C ILE A 70 3.82 -6.49 -3.55
N GLN A 71 3.97 -7.52 -2.72
CA GLN A 71 4.14 -7.41 -1.28
C GLN A 71 5.55 -7.89 -0.93
N ILE A 72 6.29 -7.11 -0.14
CA ILE A 72 7.54 -7.51 0.50
C ILE A 72 7.33 -7.51 2.00
N ASP A 73 7.82 -8.53 2.69
CA ASP A 73 7.78 -8.62 4.14
C ASP A 73 9.15 -9.09 4.63
N ASP A 74 9.73 -8.35 5.56
CA ASP A 74 11.07 -8.60 6.09
C ASP A 74 11.08 -8.27 7.60
N PRO A 75 11.75 -9.07 8.45
CA PRO A 75 11.81 -8.82 9.90
C PRO A 75 12.30 -7.42 10.29
N LEU A 76 13.05 -6.74 9.42
CA LEU A 76 13.56 -5.39 9.64
C LEU A 76 12.51 -4.30 9.36
N ILE A 77 11.34 -4.66 8.83
CA ILE A 77 10.27 -3.73 8.47
C ILE A 77 9.05 -3.99 9.37
N PRO A 78 8.50 -2.98 10.04
CA PRO A 78 7.42 -3.18 11.02
C PRO A 78 6.09 -3.67 10.40
N ARG A 79 5.91 -3.53 9.08
CA ARG A 79 4.73 -3.97 8.33
C ARG A 79 5.12 -4.29 6.88
N PRO A 80 4.40 -5.20 6.20
CA PRO A 80 4.62 -5.47 4.79
C PRO A 80 4.56 -4.21 3.93
N ILE A 81 5.47 -4.10 2.97
CA ILE A 81 5.51 -3.03 1.98
C ILE A 81 4.78 -3.48 0.72
N TYR A 82 3.86 -2.63 0.23
CA TYR A 82 3.17 -2.84 -1.03
C TYR A 82 3.71 -1.94 -2.14
N MET A 83 3.87 -2.51 -3.33
CA MET A 83 4.37 -1.84 -4.53
C MET A 83 3.60 -2.30 -5.76
N ASN A 84 3.72 -1.55 -6.84
CA ASN A 84 3.10 -1.87 -8.12
C ASN A 84 4.16 -1.98 -9.20
N LEU A 85 4.22 -3.12 -9.89
CA LEU A 85 5.01 -3.28 -11.10
C LEU A 85 4.16 -2.86 -12.30
N LEU A 86 4.61 -1.83 -13.01
CA LEU A 86 3.93 -1.28 -14.18
C LEU A 86 4.79 -1.43 -15.43
N LYS A 87 4.17 -1.82 -16.54
CA LYS A 87 4.81 -1.76 -17.86
C LYS A 87 4.94 -0.31 -18.30
N SER A 88 6.13 0.04 -18.78
CA SER A 88 6.50 1.35 -19.33
C SER A 88 7.40 1.16 -20.56
N VAL A 89 7.86 2.27 -21.15
CA VAL A 89 8.77 2.27 -22.30
C VAL A 89 10.04 2.99 -21.93
N GLY A 90 11.19 2.34 -22.16
CA GLY A 90 12.50 2.92 -21.90
C GLY A 90 12.73 4.11 -22.81
N LYS A 91 12.92 5.31 -22.24
CA LYS A 91 13.04 6.56 -23.01
C LYS A 91 14.21 6.54 -24.00
N MET A 92 15.29 5.84 -23.68
CA MET A 92 16.50 5.78 -24.50
C MET A 92 16.50 4.61 -25.50
N THR A 93 15.90 3.48 -25.13
CA THR A 93 15.94 2.26 -25.94
C THR A 93 14.69 2.04 -26.77
N GLY A 94 13.56 2.66 -26.40
CA GLY A 94 12.24 2.37 -26.98
C GLY A 94 11.69 0.98 -26.61
N LEU A 95 12.44 0.19 -25.84
CA LEU A 95 12.08 -1.17 -25.46
C LEU A 95 11.16 -1.17 -24.22
N PRO A 96 10.30 -2.19 -24.05
CA PRO A 96 9.47 -2.31 -22.87
C PRO A 96 10.34 -2.48 -21.62
N ILE A 97 10.06 -1.67 -20.60
CA ILE A 97 10.64 -1.79 -19.26
C ILE A 97 9.52 -1.97 -18.24
N TYR A 98 9.84 -2.48 -17.06
CA TYR A 98 8.91 -2.60 -15.96
C TYR A 98 9.42 -1.83 -14.76
N GLN A 99 8.65 -0.86 -14.28
CA GLN A 99 9.03 -0.03 -13.14
C GLN A 99 8.34 -0.58 -11.90
N LEU A 100 9.10 -0.84 -10.84
CA LEU A 100 8.57 -1.19 -9.53
C LEU A 100 8.40 0.09 -8.72
N LEU A 101 7.15 0.50 -8.57
CA LEU A 101 6.81 1.75 -7.91
C LEU A 101 6.38 1.50 -6.48
N TRP A 102 7.08 2.17 -5.57
CA TRP A 102 6.73 2.25 -4.18
C TRP A 102 6.02 3.58 -3.87
N LYS A 103 5.03 3.52 -2.99
CA LYS A 103 4.44 4.69 -2.36
C LYS A 103 4.39 4.45 -0.86
N ARG A 104 4.71 5.48 -0.09
CA ARG A 104 4.44 5.45 1.35
C ARG A 104 2.93 5.50 1.54
N GLU A 105 2.39 4.48 2.18
CA GLU A 105 1.02 4.56 2.69
C GLU A 105 1.05 5.51 3.89
N ILE A 106 0.22 6.53 3.85
CA ILE A 106 -0.01 7.43 4.98
C ILE A 106 -1.20 6.81 5.71
N PRO A 107 -1.01 6.28 6.93
CA PRO A 107 -2.13 5.82 7.74
C PRO A 107 -3.17 6.93 7.89
N ALA A 108 -4.44 6.56 7.93
CA ALA A 108 -5.54 7.53 7.96
C ALA A 108 -5.62 8.34 9.27
N ASP A 109 -4.77 8.07 10.27
CA ASP A 109 -4.80 8.68 11.59
C ASP A 109 -3.64 9.68 11.82
N THR A 110 -3.60 10.75 11.04
CA THR A 110 -2.94 12.00 11.48
C THR A 110 -3.71 13.24 11.02
N SER A 111 -5.04 13.17 11.03
CA SER A 111 -5.86 14.34 11.32
C SER A 111 -6.35 14.13 12.75
N GLY A 112 -5.96 15.03 13.66
CA GLY A 112 -6.66 15.17 14.92
C GLY A 112 -8.14 15.33 14.60
N SER A 113 -8.92 14.32 14.95
CA SER A 113 -10.34 14.45 15.21
C SER A 113 -10.47 15.43 16.37
N SER A 114 -10.33 16.73 16.08
CA SER A 114 -10.78 17.82 16.95
C SER A 114 -12.29 17.64 17.05
N GLY A 115 -12.71 16.92 18.08
CA GLY A 115 -14.11 16.78 18.44
C GLY A 115 -14.69 18.15 18.71
N SER A 116 -15.42 18.69 17.74
CA SER A 116 -16.51 19.62 18.03
C SER A 116 -17.70 18.77 18.52
N SER A 117 -17.58 18.22 19.73
CA SER A 117 -18.76 17.86 20.52
C SER A 117 -19.19 19.13 21.25
N GLU A 118 -20.09 19.83 20.59
CA GLU A 118 -20.88 20.93 21.12
C GLU A 118 -21.37 20.57 22.53
N ILE A 119 -21.03 21.43 23.49
CA ILE A 119 -21.38 21.33 24.90
C ILE A 119 -22.91 21.22 25.01
N ARG A 120 -23.37 20.04 25.44
CA ARG A 120 -24.71 19.86 26.00
C ARG A 120 -24.60 19.11 27.32
N ASP A 121 -24.08 19.81 28.32
CA ASP A 121 -24.29 19.47 29.71
C ASP A 121 -24.48 20.75 30.52
N THR A 122 -25.74 21.13 30.72
CA THR A 122 -26.14 21.89 31.90
C THR A 122 -27.24 21.11 32.58
N ARG A 123 -26.86 20.07 33.33
CA ARG A 123 -27.76 19.50 34.34
C ARG A 123 -27.76 20.42 35.56
N SER A 124 -28.92 21.04 35.75
CA SER A 124 -29.65 20.99 37.02
C SER A 124 -29.15 21.82 38.22
N ILE A 125 -30.10 22.60 38.73
CA ILE A 125 -30.33 22.97 40.14
C ILE A 125 -29.61 24.24 40.62
N GLY A 126 -30.28 25.37 40.42
CA GLY A 126 -30.16 26.57 41.25
C GLY A 126 -31.57 27.01 41.63
N ALA A 127 -31.97 26.74 42.87
CA ALA A 127 -33.23 27.18 43.45
C ALA A 127 -33.37 28.70 43.40
N LEU A 128 -34.56 29.21 43.04
CA LEU A 128 -35.06 30.47 43.60
C LEU A 128 -36.59 30.52 43.49
N VAL A 129 -37.18 30.48 44.68
CA VAL A 129 -38.59 30.69 45.00
C VAL A 129 -39.03 32.07 44.52
N LYS A 130 -40.19 32.14 43.84
CA LYS A 130 -41.05 33.33 43.94
C LYS A 130 -42.52 32.95 43.85
N LEU A 131 -43.17 33.04 45.01
CA LEU A 131 -44.62 33.15 45.18
C LEU A 131 -45.19 34.24 44.26
N HIS A 132 -46.40 34.05 43.72
CA HIS A 132 -47.56 34.94 43.95
C HIS A 132 -48.82 34.50 43.16
N VAL A 133 -49.85 34.05 43.90
CA VAL A 133 -51.30 34.35 43.88
C VAL A 133 -52.08 34.36 42.54
N ARG A 134 -53.17 33.56 42.51
CA ARG A 134 -54.35 33.74 41.64
C ARG A 134 -55.50 34.34 42.47
N PRO A 135 -56.29 35.28 41.94
CA PRO A 135 -57.60 35.59 42.51
C PRO A 135 -58.65 34.59 41.99
N GLY A 136 -59.69 34.37 42.81
CA GLY A 136 -60.82 33.49 42.55
C GLY A 136 -61.86 34.06 41.60
#